data_AF-A0A957IFE8-F1
#
_entry.id   AF-A0A957IFE8-F1
#
_cell.length_a   1.000
_cell.length_b   1.000
_cell.length_c   1.000
_cell.angle_alpha   90.00
_cell.angle_beta   90.00
_cell.angle_gamma   90.00
#
_symmetry.space_group_name_H-M   'P 1'
#
loop_
_entity.id
_entity.type
_entity.pdbx_description
1 polymer ?
#
loop_
_entity_poly.entity_id
_entity_poly.type
_entity_poly.pdbx_seq_one_letter_code
_entity_poly.pdbx_strand_id
1 'polypeptide(L)'
;MTELDISKPLARHIIEILGSYGTPPTRGIQYFNVGNRSLLAAIDEFYLSSYLQDGGAAYKMVVGDYGSGKSHFLYCLRDMAWERRFAVVKVDLSPTETPYNDQKAVYQAVANNILWHEPAATVSDESGLTLFLQRTLEEVVDGELSLETLANPLYRGLIDTLEMASVDSPAYQTAVIAYFEALIREQDERLDSLTRWLMGENTSPADTKVLREVGVTGKINRPNAFRMLRSLCQVIRALSYSGLILLFDEVDRMASVGGKAEKLATDTLREVIDRTREDLPGAMFVYAVPPQFISDIVPKYPALQQRVRAPGRFSRVNHFSPLISLDHLDLSEDDLMLAIGEKLVPIYETAFDTQLDHAVQTANAVILANVARDVFLDISHRRLFVKSFVVELARQHLEEEHTITEGEAQAILRGQIDTLMGGETAPY
;
A
#
# COMPACT_ATOMS: atom_id res chain seq x y z
N MET A 1 -25.23 -18.50 10.33
CA MET A 1 -24.70 -17.25 9.75
C MET A 1 -23.98 -16.53 10.87
N THR A 2 -22.66 -16.47 10.81
CA THR A 2 -21.88 -15.56 11.67
C THR A 2 -22.21 -14.14 11.21
N GLU A 3 -22.77 -13.30 12.08
CA GLU A 3 -22.97 -11.87 11.79
C GLU A 3 -21.64 -11.30 11.30
N LEU A 4 -21.65 -10.70 10.11
CA LEU A 4 -20.51 -9.97 9.58
C LEU A 4 -20.43 -8.67 10.39
N ASP A 5 -19.41 -8.53 11.25
CA ASP A 5 -19.18 -7.31 12.03
C ASP A 5 -18.60 -6.21 11.13
N ILE A 6 -19.40 -5.70 10.20
CA ILE A 6 -19.06 -4.61 9.29
C ILE A 6 -20.05 -3.46 9.46
N SER A 7 -19.53 -2.23 9.52
CA SER A 7 -20.40 -1.05 9.58
C SER A 7 -21.09 -0.81 8.24
N LYS A 8 -22.37 -0.40 8.26
CA LYS A 8 -23.14 -0.05 7.05
C LYS A 8 -22.42 0.99 6.15
N PRO A 9 -21.78 2.05 6.68
CA PRO A 9 -21.01 2.98 5.86
C PRO A 9 -19.83 2.32 5.13
N LEU A 10 -19.08 1.44 5.81
CA LEU A 10 -17.96 0.72 5.19
C LEU A 10 -18.45 -0.29 4.16
N ALA A 11 -19.52 -1.04 4.46
CA ALA A 11 -20.13 -1.95 3.52
C ALA A 11 -20.58 -1.23 2.23
N ARG A 12 -21.25 -0.08 2.36
CA ARG A 12 -21.60 0.78 1.22
C ARG A 12 -20.37 1.20 0.43
N HIS A 13 -19.33 1.70 1.10
CA HIS A 13 -18.10 2.12 0.44
C HIS A 13 -17.46 0.98 -0.38
N ILE A 14 -17.41 -0.24 0.18
CA ILE A 14 -16.90 -1.41 -0.54
C ILE A 14 -17.72 -1.66 -1.81
N ILE A 15 -19.05 -1.74 -1.70
CA ILE A 15 -19.90 -2.06 -2.85
C ILE A 15 -19.85 -0.98 -3.93
N GLU A 16 -19.87 0.31 -3.55
CA GLU A 16 -19.81 1.42 -4.50
C GLU A 16 -18.50 1.40 -5.31
N ILE A 17 -17.35 1.16 -4.67
CA ILE A 17 -16.05 1.11 -5.35
C ILE A 17 -15.95 -0.13 -6.26
N LEU A 18 -16.35 -1.30 -5.76
CA LEU A 18 -16.31 -2.55 -6.54
C LEU A 18 -17.27 -2.51 -7.74
N GLY A 19 -18.49 -1.98 -7.57
CA GLY A 19 -19.47 -1.84 -8.65
C GLY A 19 -19.08 -0.79 -9.68
N SER A 20 -18.46 0.31 -9.27
CA SER A 20 -18.06 1.39 -10.18
C SER A 20 -16.82 1.04 -10.99
N TYR A 21 -15.77 0.53 -10.33
CA TYR A 21 -14.43 0.41 -10.94
C TYR A 21 -13.94 -1.03 -11.04
N GLY A 22 -14.51 -1.97 -10.28
CA GLY A 22 -13.98 -3.34 -10.13
C GLY A 22 -12.60 -3.38 -9.46
N THR A 23 -12.15 -2.28 -8.87
CA THR A 23 -10.86 -2.17 -8.18
C THR A 23 -11.08 -2.29 -6.68
N PRO A 24 -10.10 -2.81 -5.92
CA PRO A 24 -10.25 -2.97 -4.48
C PRO A 24 -10.34 -1.58 -3.79
N PRO A 25 -11.29 -1.36 -2.86
CA PRO A 25 -11.37 -0.14 -2.06
C PRO A 25 -10.16 0.00 -1.15
N THR A 26 -9.82 1.23 -0.76
CA THR A 26 -8.71 1.47 0.16
C THR A 26 -8.96 0.91 1.56
N ARG A 27 -10.21 0.67 1.97
CA ARG A 27 -10.58 0.12 3.29
C ARG A 27 -11.57 -1.02 3.13
N GLY A 28 -11.58 -1.96 4.07
CA GLY A 28 -12.56 -3.05 4.12
C GLY A 28 -12.22 -4.27 3.25
N ILE A 29 -10.97 -4.38 2.78
CA ILE A 29 -10.51 -5.50 1.98
C ILE A 29 -10.55 -6.83 2.74
N GLN A 30 -10.30 -6.79 4.04
CA GLN A 30 -10.31 -7.98 4.90
C GLN A 30 -11.65 -8.73 4.89
N TYR A 31 -12.77 -8.07 4.56
CA TYR A 31 -14.10 -8.68 4.56
C TYR A 31 -14.35 -9.60 3.36
N PHE A 32 -13.65 -9.38 2.24
CA PHE A 32 -13.80 -10.18 1.02
C PHE A 32 -12.48 -10.75 0.48
N ASN A 33 -11.37 -10.60 1.22
CA ASN A 33 -10.09 -11.18 0.85
C ASN A 33 -10.12 -12.72 0.90
N VAL A 34 -9.66 -13.36 -0.17
CA VAL A 34 -9.58 -14.82 -0.31
C VAL A 34 -8.33 -15.24 -1.11
N GLY A 35 -7.93 -16.51 -0.97
CA GLY A 35 -6.91 -17.14 -1.81
C GLY A 35 -5.44 -16.78 -1.57
N ASN A 36 -5.11 -15.77 -0.76
CA ASN A 36 -3.72 -15.35 -0.52
C ASN A 36 -3.25 -15.57 0.93
N ARG A 37 -3.99 -16.35 1.72
CA ARG A 37 -3.76 -16.53 3.15
C ARG A 37 -2.40 -17.17 3.42
N SER A 38 -1.95 -18.14 2.63
CA SER A 38 -0.66 -18.79 2.85
C SER A 38 0.53 -17.84 2.61
N LEU A 39 0.43 -16.97 1.59
CA LEU A 39 1.44 -15.97 1.27
C LEU A 39 1.52 -14.92 2.37
N LEU A 40 0.37 -14.39 2.76
CA LEU A 40 0.20 -13.42 3.84
C LEU A 40 0.73 -13.99 5.18
N ALA A 41 0.34 -15.21 5.55
CA ALA A 41 0.82 -15.86 6.76
C ALA A 41 2.34 -16.08 6.75
N ALA A 42 2.93 -16.42 5.60
CA ALA A 42 4.39 -16.56 5.49
C ALA A 42 5.12 -15.22 5.65
N ILE A 43 4.57 -14.12 5.11
CA ILE A 43 5.14 -12.77 5.33
C ILE A 43 5.05 -12.40 6.81
N ASP A 44 3.91 -12.67 7.44
CA ASP A 44 3.71 -12.39 8.85
C ASP A 44 4.70 -13.16 9.74
N GLU A 45 4.75 -14.49 9.60
CA GLU A 45 5.56 -15.39 10.40
C GLU A 45 7.06 -15.08 10.29
N PHE A 46 7.56 -14.94 9.05
CA PHE A 46 9.00 -14.85 8.81
C PHE A 46 9.55 -13.43 8.71
N TYR A 47 8.69 -12.41 8.56
CA TYR A 47 9.14 -11.02 8.40
C TYR A 47 8.51 -10.06 9.41
N LEU A 48 7.19 -9.86 9.38
CA LEU A 48 6.55 -8.83 10.21
C LEU A 48 6.60 -9.17 11.71
N SER A 49 6.49 -10.45 12.06
CA SER A 49 6.52 -10.94 13.46
C SER A 49 7.93 -11.17 14.02
N SER A 50 8.96 -11.10 13.18
CA SER A 50 10.30 -11.58 13.53
C SER A 50 11.39 -10.72 12.89
N TYR A 51 11.86 -11.11 11.71
CA TYR A 51 13.09 -10.57 11.10
C TYR A 51 13.13 -9.05 11.00
N LEU A 52 12.00 -8.38 10.68
CA LEU A 52 11.97 -6.92 10.60
C LEU A 52 11.97 -6.25 11.98
N GLN A 53 11.29 -6.84 12.97
CA GLN A 53 11.28 -6.32 14.35
C GLN A 53 12.68 -6.34 14.95
N ASP A 54 13.47 -7.38 14.64
CA ASP A 54 14.86 -7.53 15.05
C ASP A 54 15.84 -6.59 14.32
N GLY A 55 15.33 -5.70 13.46
CA GLY A 55 16.12 -4.71 12.72
C GLY A 55 16.62 -5.22 11.37
N GLY A 56 16.20 -6.41 10.94
CA GLY A 56 16.42 -6.90 9.59
C GLY A 56 15.67 -6.07 8.56
N ALA A 57 16.03 -6.27 7.29
CA ALA A 57 15.46 -5.54 6.17
C ALA A 57 15.24 -6.47 4.99
N ALA A 58 14.13 -6.29 4.28
CA ALA A 58 13.73 -7.18 3.21
C ALA A 58 13.20 -6.43 1.99
N TYR A 59 13.21 -7.10 0.85
CA TYR A 59 12.45 -6.64 -0.30
C TYR A 59 11.70 -7.83 -0.92
N LYS A 60 10.55 -7.54 -1.51
CA LYS A 60 9.70 -8.49 -2.24
C LYS A 60 9.18 -7.84 -3.53
N MET A 61 8.91 -8.67 -4.52
CA MET A 61 8.24 -8.30 -5.77
C MET A 61 6.98 -9.14 -5.89
N VAL A 62 5.83 -8.47 -5.93
CA VAL A 62 4.52 -9.06 -6.18
C VAL A 62 4.29 -9.06 -7.68
N VAL A 63 4.28 -10.25 -8.28
CA VAL A 63 4.18 -10.48 -9.71
C VAL A 63 2.79 -10.97 -10.04
N GLY A 64 2.12 -10.30 -10.98
CA GLY A 64 0.83 -10.75 -11.52
C GLY A 64 0.33 -9.83 -12.63
N ASP A 65 -0.50 -10.35 -13.53
CA ASP A 65 -1.02 -9.59 -14.66
C ASP A 65 -1.88 -8.40 -14.22
N TYR A 66 -2.20 -7.51 -15.16
CA TYR A 66 -3.16 -6.43 -14.90
C TYR A 66 -4.47 -7.02 -14.33
N GLY A 67 -5.02 -6.40 -13.28
CA GLY A 67 -6.22 -6.88 -12.58
C GLY A 67 -6.11 -8.20 -11.80
N SER A 68 -4.94 -8.87 -11.76
CA SER A 68 -4.72 -10.10 -10.94
C SER A 68 -4.86 -9.91 -9.43
N GLY A 69 -5.05 -8.68 -8.94
CA GLY A 69 -5.16 -8.37 -7.51
C GLY A 69 -3.87 -7.88 -6.85
N LYS A 70 -2.93 -7.31 -7.61
CA LYS A 70 -1.70 -6.70 -7.05
C LYS A 70 -2.01 -5.65 -5.97
N SER A 71 -2.79 -4.62 -6.31
CA SER A 71 -3.20 -3.59 -5.36
C SER A 71 -3.96 -4.18 -4.16
N HIS A 72 -4.83 -5.17 -4.42
CA HIS A 72 -5.55 -5.90 -3.37
C HIS A 72 -4.59 -6.59 -2.39
N PHE A 73 -3.58 -7.29 -2.90
CA PHE A 73 -2.55 -7.93 -2.08
C PHE A 73 -1.73 -6.90 -1.28
N LEU A 74 -1.35 -5.76 -1.88
CA LEU A 74 -0.64 -4.69 -1.19
C LEU A 74 -1.47 -4.13 -0.03
N TYR A 75 -2.78 -3.91 -0.22
CA TYR A 75 -3.65 -3.48 0.87
C TYR A 75 -3.82 -4.54 1.96
N CYS A 76 -3.91 -5.83 1.61
CA CYS A 76 -3.91 -6.90 2.61
C CYS A 76 -2.63 -6.88 3.47
N LEU A 77 -1.48 -6.66 2.82
CA LEU A 77 -0.21 -6.55 3.52
C LEU A 77 -0.13 -5.29 4.39
N ARG A 78 -0.68 -4.16 3.93
CA ARG A 78 -0.79 -2.92 4.71
C ARG A 78 -1.60 -3.16 5.99
N ASP A 79 -2.78 -3.77 5.88
CA ASP A 79 -3.66 -4.00 7.04
C ASP A 79 -2.98 -4.89 8.08
N MET A 80 -2.33 -5.96 7.63
CA MET A 80 -1.52 -6.82 8.49
C MET A 80 -0.33 -6.08 9.11
N ALA A 81 0.34 -5.19 8.36
CA ALA A 81 1.45 -4.40 8.88
C ALA A 81 0.99 -3.46 10.01
N TRP A 82 -0.18 -2.84 9.88
CA TRP A 82 -0.78 -2.02 10.93
C TRP A 82 -1.13 -2.82 12.19
N GLU A 83 -1.69 -4.03 12.04
CA GLU A 83 -1.92 -4.95 13.17
C GLU A 83 -0.63 -5.28 13.94
N ARG A 84 0.52 -5.25 13.25
CA ARG A 84 1.86 -5.46 13.84
C ARG A 84 2.60 -4.17 14.21
N ARG A 85 1.90 -3.03 14.29
CA ARG A 85 2.47 -1.70 14.63
C ARG A 85 3.59 -1.25 13.67
N PHE A 86 3.50 -1.56 12.38
CA PHE A 86 4.37 -0.96 11.38
C PHE A 86 3.76 0.34 10.84
N ALA A 87 4.61 1.33 10.58
CA ALA A 87 4.23 2.42 9.70
C ALA A 87 4.18 1.91 8.26
N VAL A 88 3.26 2.43 7.45
CA VAL A 88 3.11 2.00 6.06
C VAL A 88 3.14 3.20 5.13
N VAL A 89 3.85 3.07 4.03
CA VAL A 89 3.89 4.01 2.90
C VAL A 89 3.29 3.29 1.71
N LYS A 90 2.35 3.92 0.99
CA LYS A 90 1.85 3.41 -0.30
C LYS A 90 2.06 4.46 -1.38
N VAL A 91 2.89 4.15 -2.37
CA VAL A 91 3.16 5.04 -3.51
C VAL A 91 2.66 4.36 -4.78
N ASP A 92 1.78 5.03 -5.51
CA ASP A 92 1.42 4.65 -6.87
C ASP A 92 2.43 5.29 -7.83
N LEU A 93 3.08 4.47 -8.64
CA LEU A 93 4.24 4.88 -9.41
C LEU A 93 3.83 5.38 -10.78
N SER A 94 3.57 6.68 -10.89
CA SER A 94 3.52 7.33 -12.18
C SER A 94 4.91 7.83 -12.60
N PRO A 95 5.27 7.78 -13.91
CA PRO A 95 6.50 8.38 -14.44
C PRO A 95 6.63 9.88 -14.12
N THR A 96 5.51 10.54 -13.84
CA THR A 96 5.42 11.97 -13.49
C THR A 96 5.61 12.26 -12.00
N GLU A 97 5.14 11.39 -11.10
CA GLU A 97 5.12 11.68 -9.65
C GLU A 97 6.35 11.14 -8.92
N THR A 98 6.93 10.03 -9.37
CA THR A 98 8.11 9.44 -8.70
C THR A 98 9.21 9.06 -9.69
N PRO A 99 10.05 10.03 -10.10
CA PRO A 99 11.24 9.73 -10.89
C PRO A 99 12.20 8.87 -10.05
N TYR A 100 12.25 7.58 -10.35
CA TYR A 100 13.22 6.65 -9.75
C TYR A 100 14.67 7.13 -9.91
N ASN A 101 14.93 7.94 -10.93
CA ASN A 101 16.25 8.48 -11.18
C ASN A 101 16.75 9.50 -10.14
N ASP A 102 15.93 9.84 -9.15
CA ASP A 102 16.22 10.85 -8.16
C ASP A 102 15.94 10.30 -6.75
N GLN A 103 17.02 9.97 -6.03
CA GLN A 103 16.94 9.52 -4.65
C GLN A 103 16.23 10.54 -3.74
N LYS A 104 16.35 11.84 -4.03
CA LYS A 104 15.61 12.87 -3.31
C LYS A 104 14.12 12.73 -3.60
N ALA A 105 13.74 12.53 -4.85
CA ALA A 105 12.33 12.34 -5.20
C ALA A 105 11.75 11.07 -4.56
N VAL A 106 12.51 9.98 -4.47
CA VAL A 106 12.09 8.77 -3.71
C VAL A 106 11.84 9.11 -2.25
N TYR A 107 12.76 9.83 -1.58
CA TYR A 107 12.54 10.29 -0.21
C TYR A 107 11.27 11.15 -0.08
N GLN A 108 11.07 12.11 -1.00
CA GLN A 108 9.89 12.98 -0.98
C GLN A 108 8.60 12.18 -1.19
N ALA A 109 8.59 11.22 -2.11
CA ALA A 109 7.45 10.33 -2.32
C ALA A 109 7.12 9.54 -1.05
N VAL A 110 8.14 9.02 -0.34
CA VAL A 110 7.95 8.36 0.95
C VAL A 110 7.38 9.31 1.99
N ALA A 111 7.95 10.51 2.13
CA ALA A 111 7.49 11.51 3.09
C ALA A 111 6.04 11.97 2.80
N ASN A 112 5.65 12.10 1.53
CA ASN A 112 4.29 12.50 1.14
C ASN A 112 3.24 11.39 1.34
N ASN A 113 3.65 10.12 1.29
CA ASN A 113 2.73 8.98 1.20
C ASN A 113 2.79 8.01 2.39
N ILE A 114 3.47 8.37 3.48
CA ILE A 114 3.33 7.65 4.75
C ILE A 114 1.91 7.83 5.26
N LEU A 115 1.23 6.73 5.53
CA LEU A 115 -0.18 6.68 5.87
C LEU A 115 -0.39 6.80 7.38
N TRP A 116 -1.37 7.58 7.80
CA TRP A 116 -1.92 7.51 9.15
C TRP A 116 -3.00 6.42 9.20
N HIS A 117 -2.85 5.47 10.13
CA HIS A 117 -3.85 4.44 10.35
C HIS A 117 -4.86 4.89 11.40
N GLU A 118 -5.99 5.43 10.93
CA GLU A 118 -7.16 5.66 11.78
C GLU A 118 -8.09 4.42 11.71
N PRO A 119 -8.28 3.63 12.79
CA PRO A 119 -9.13 2.43 12.75
C PRO A 119 -10.60 2.74 12.44
N ALA A 120 -11.09 3.90 12.88
CA ALA A 120 -12.47 4.33 12.67
C ALA A 120 -12.75 4.91 11.26
N ALA A 121 -11.71 5.16 10.46
CA ALA A 121 -11.87 5.74 9.13
C ALA A 121 -12.50 4.74 8.15
N THR A 122 -13.53 5.18 7.41
CA THR A 122 -14.31 4.31 6.53
C THR A 122 -14.11 4.54 5.03
N VAL A 123 -13.50 5.66 4.62
CA VAL A 123 -13.45 6.09 3.20
C VAL A 123 -12.03 6.21 2.66
N SER A 124 -11.14 6.90 3.36
CA SER A 124 -9.78 7.14 2.87
C SER A 124 -8.78 7.23 4.02
N ASP A 125 -7.54 6.86 3.70
CA ASP A 125 -6.38 7.11 4.57
C ASP A 125 -5.89 8.54 4.35
N GLU A 126 -5.46 9.19 5.44
CA GLU A 126 -4.70 10.42 5.34
C GLU A 126 -3.20 10.09 5.21
N SER A 127 -2.44 10.96 4.55
CA SER A 127 -1.00 10.73 4.31
C SER A 127 -0.16 11.97 4.54
N GLY A 128 1.12 11.75 4.83
CA GLY A 128 2.13 12.79 5.00
C GLY A 128 2.94 12.60 6.28
N LEU A 129 4.25 12.82 6.22
CA LEU A 129 5.16 12.59 7.33
C LEU A 129 4.85 13.50 8.51
N THR A 130 4.57 14.76 8.28
CA THR A 130 4.24 15.71 9.34
C THR A 130 2.92 15.37 10.01
N LEU A 131 1.89 15.00 9.24
CA LEU A 131 0.63 14.49 9.77
C LEU A 131 0.86 13.23 10.61
N PHE A 132 1.61 12.26 10.09
CA PHE A 132 1.94 11.02 10.79
C PHE A 132 2.66 11.30 12.12
N LEU A 133 3.63 12.21 12.12
CA LEU A 133 4.37 12.64 13.31
C LEU A 133 3.44 13.32 14.33
N GLN A 134 2.60 14.26 13.89
CA GLN A 134 1.63 14.95 14.74
C GLN A 134 0.68 13.94 15.40
N ARG A 135 0.04 13.07 14.61
CA ARG A 135 -0.91 12.08 15.11
C ARG A 135 -0.26 11.06 16.04
N THR A 136 0.97 10.65 15.75
CA THR A 136 1.76 9.79 16.64
C THR A 136 2.01 10.47 17.99
N LEU A 137 2.33 11.77 17.99
CA LEU A 137 2.52 12.52 19.23
C LEU A 137 1.21 12.60 20.03
N GLU A 138 0.09 12.92 19.37
CA GLU A 138 -1.26 12.93 19.96
C GLU A 138 -1.62 11.56 20.58
N GLU A 139 -1.34 10.45 19.88
CA GLU A 139 -1.53 9.07 20.37
C GLU A 139 -0.68 8.77 21.61
N VAL A 140 0.60 9.18 21.60
CA VAL A 140 1.53 8.94 22.72
C VAL A 140 1.12 9.69 23.99
N VAL A 141 0.59 10.90 23.86
CA VAL A 141 0.23 11.75 25.01
C VAL A 141 -1.24 11.59 25.44
N ASP A 142 -2.03 10.83 24.66
CA ASP A 142 -3.45 10.54 24.87
C ASP A 142 -4.30 11.81 25.06
N GLY A 143 -4.17 12.77 24.13
CA GLY A 143 -4.94 14.01 24.20
C GLY A 143 -4.48 15.12 23.26
N GLU A 144 -5.15 16.28 23.38
CA GLU A 144 -4.81 17.48 22.63
C GLU A 144 -3.45 18.04 23.06
N LEU A 145 -2.68 18.52 22.07
CA LEU A 145 -1.37 19.12 22.32
C LEU A 145 -1.54 20.49 22.98
N SER A 146 -0.84 20.71 24.08
CA SER A 146 -0.83 21.99 24.79
C SER A 146 0.50 22.20 25.50
N LEU A 147 0.74 23.38 26.06
CA LEU A 147 1.98 23.63 26.82
C LEU A 147 2.21 22.66 28.00
N GLU A 148 1.15 22.06 28.54
CA GLU A 148 1.26 21.03 29.58
C GLU A 148 1.90 19.72 29.06
N THR A 149 1.81 19.46 27.75
CA THR A 149 2.45 18.33 27.08
C THR A 149 3.97 18.32 27.30
N LEU A 150 4.63 19.49 27.41
CA LEU A 150 6.07 19.57 27.71
C LEU A 150 6.43 18.99 29.11
N ALA A 151 5.47 18.97 30.03
CA ALA A 151 5.62 18.38 31.35
C ALA A 151 5.13 16.92 31.42
N ASN A 152 4.43 16.43 30.40
CA ASN A 152 3.89 15.07 30.36
C ASN A 152 5.05 14.03 30.39
N PRO A 153 5.05 13.07 31.33
CA PRO A 153 6.06 12.02 31.40
C PRO A 153 6.20 11.18 30.12
N LEU A 154 5.10 10.94 29.40
CA LEU A 154 5.09 10.17 28.16
C LEU A 154 5.81 10.95 27.04
N TYR A 155 5.56 12.26 26.94
CA TYR A 155 6.29 13.12 26.02
C TYR A 155 7.79 13.13 26.34
N ARG A 156 8.17 13.30 27.62
CA ARG A 156 9.59 13.27 28.02
C ARG A 156 10.25 11.93 27.71
N GLY A 157 9.59 10.81 28.00
CA GLY A 157 10.09 9.48 27.66
C GLY A 157 10.24 9.27 26.15
N LEU A 158 9.33 9.83 25.34
CA LEU A 158 9.44 9.82 23.88
C LEU A 158 10.67 10.60 23.41
N ILE A 159 10.89 11.81 23.94
CA ILE A 159 12.06 12.63 23.61
C ILE A 159 13.36 11.95 24.06
N ASP A 160 13.42 11.42 25.28
CA ASP A 160 14.59 10.66 25.77
C ASP A 160 14.90 9.47 24.84
N THR A 161 13.86 8.73 24.41
CA THR A 161 14.00 7.61 23.47
C THR A 161 14.52 8.09 22.11
N LEU A 162 13.98 9.19 21.59
CA LEU A 162 14.44 9.79 20.34
C LEU A 162 15.88 10.23 20.43
N GLU A 163 16.31 10.90 21.51
CA GLU A 163 17.68 11.37 21.72
C GLU A 163 18.68 10.22 21.87
N MET A 164 18.28 9.11 22.52
CA MET A 164 19.10 7.90 22.66
C MET A 164 19.16 7.06 21.38
N ALA A 165 18.23 7.24 20.45
CA ALA A 165 18.21 6.50 19.20
C ALA A 165 19.43 6.82 18.33
N SER A 166 20.08 5.79 17.79
CA SER A 166 21.22 5.93 16.88
C SER A 166 20.73 6.30 15.47
N VAL A 167 20.26 7.53 15.28
CA VAL A 167 19.81 8.07 13.98
C VAL A 167 21.01 8.48 13.14
N ASP A 168 21.08 8.01 11.89
CA ASP A 168 22.21 8.25 10.99
C ASP A 168 22.45 9.74 10.76
N SER A 169 21.39 10.55 10.57
CA SER A 169 21.47 12.00 10.49
C SER A 169 21.03 12.68 11.80
N PRO A 170 21.96 13.28 12.57
CA PRO A 170 21.60 14.08 13.75
C PRO A 170 20.67 15.25 13.40
N ALA A 171 20.86 15.89 12.24
CA ALA A 171 19.98 16.97 11.79
C ALA A 171 18.53 16.49 11.59
N TYR A 172 18.32 15.23 11.23
CA TYR A 172 17.00 14.63 11.07
C TYR A 172 16.32 14.39 12.41
N GLN A 173 17.05 13.82 13.37
CA GLN A 173 16.61 13.64 14.74
C GLN A 173 16.22 14.99 15.38
N THR A 174 17.10 16.00 15.26
CA THR A 174 16.83 17.37 15.73
C THR A 174 15.60 17.97 15.06
N ALA A 175 15.40 17.76 13.76
CA ALA A 175 14.23 18.28 13.06
C ALA A 175 12.93 17.70 13.59
N VAL A 176 12.89 16.40 13.89
CA VAL A 176 11.69 15.74 14.46
C VAL A 176 11.41 16.23 15.88
N ILE A 177 12.43 16.32 16.73
CA ILE A 177 12.29 16.84 18.11
C ILE A 177 11.82 18.30 18.09
N ALA A 178 12.45 19.15 17.26
CA ALA A 178 12.07 20.54 17.10
C ALA A 178 10.65 20.68 16.50
N TYR A 179 10.23 19.75 15.64
CA TYR A 179 8.87 19.74 15.08
C TYR A 179 7.83 19.47 16.17
N PHE A 180 8.07 18.50 17.06
CA PHE A 180 7.20 18.27 18.21
C PHE A 180 7.13 19.46 19.17
N GLU A 181 8.28 20.09 19.47
CA GLU A 181 8.28 21.29 20.30
C GLU A 181 7.55 22.46 19.63
N ALA A 182 7.72 22.65 18.32
CA ALA A 182 7.03 23.70 17.56
C ALA A 182 5.52 23.47 17.49
N LEU A 183 5.07 22.21 17.35
CA LEU A 183 3.65 21.82 17.42
C LEU A 183 3.05 22.20 18.78
N ILE A 184 3.68 21.77 19.87
CA ILE A 184 3.18 22.00 21.24
C ILE A 184 3.14 23.49 21.61
N ARG A 185 4.10 24.27 21.09
CA ARG A 185 4.21 25.71 21.38
C ARG A 185 3.49 26.61 20.36
N GLU A 186 2.79 26.04 19.40
CA GLU A 186 2.09 26.78 18.33
C GLU A 186 3.03 27.76 17.59
N GLN A 187 4.24 27.30 17.25
CA GLN A 187 5.25 28.12 16.57
C GLN A 187 5.14 27.97 15.05
N ASP A 188 4.10 28.55 14.45
CA ASP A 188 3.74 28.38 13.04
C ASP A 188 4.92 28.55 12.07
N GLU A 189 5.72 29.62 12.22
CA GLU A 189 6.88 29.87 11.34
C GLU A 189 7.91 28.72 11.40
N ARG A 190 8.18 28.20 12.60
CA ARG A 190 9.10 27.07 12.78
C ARG A 190 8.51 25.79 12.24
N LEU A 191 7.24 25.55 12.50
CA LEU A 191 6.50 24.39 12.04
C LEU A 191 6.50 24.32 10.50
N ASP A 192 6.26 25.45 9.84
CA ASP A 192 6.32 25.58 8.39
C ASP A 192 7.71 25.25 7.82
N SER A 193 8.76 25.84 8.38
CA SER A 193 10.13 25.61 7.92
C SER A 193 10.59 24.16 8.17
N LEU A 194 10.23 23.57 9.30
CA LEU A 194 10.51 22.17 9.63
C LEU A 194 9.73 21.21 8.75
N THR A 195 8.46 21.51 8.47
CA THR A 195 7.62 20.75 7.54
C THR A 195 8.28 20.69 6.16
N ARG A 196 8.61 21.84 5.56
CA ARG A 196 9.30 21.89 4.25
C ARG A 196 10.59 21.07 4.26
N TRP A 197 11.37 21.15 5.34
CA TRP A 197 12.63 20.40 5.45
C TRP A 197 12.40 18.88 5.57
N LEU A 198 11.51 18.44 6.47
CA LEU A 198 11.16 17.03 6.67
C LEU A 198 10.52 16.42 5.42
N MET A 199 9.70 17.17 4.69
CA MET A 199 9.12 16.74 3.41
C MET A 199 10.13 16.76 2.25
N GLY A 200 11.39 17.19 2.50
CA GLY A 200 12.44 17.27 1.48
C GLY A 200 12.22 18.37 0.45
N GLU A 201 11.34 19.33 0.71
CA GLU A 201 11.05 20.44 -0.17
C GLU A 201 12.21 21.46 -0.23
N ASN A 202 12.10 22.41 -1.16
CA ASN A 202 13.09 23.47 -1.26
C ASN A 202 12.85 24.52 -0.17
N THR A 203 13.82 24.65 0.74
CA THR A 203 13.80 25.68 1.79
C THR A 203 14.35 27.01 1.28
N SER A 204 13.62 28.10 1.59
CA SER A 204 14.03 29.48 1.31
C SER A 204 15.18 29.92 2.24
N PRO A 205 15.81 31.08 1.97
CA PRO A 205 16.80 31.65 2.90
C PRO A 205 16.22 31.97 4.29
N ALA A 206 14.93 32.36 4.36
CA ALA A 206 14.23 32.59 5.63
C ALA A 206 14.08 31.28 6.40
N ASP A 207 13.58 30.22 5.74
CA ASP A 207 13.48 28.89 6.36
C ASP A 207 14.85 28.41 6.85
N THR A 208 15.90 28.63 6.06
CA THR A 208 17.27 28.21 6.43
C THR A 208 17.76 28.91 7.69
N LYS A 209 17.35 30.17 7.94
CA LYS A 209 17.69 30.88 9.17
C LYS A 209 16.99 30.25 10.37
N VAL A 210 15.68 30.01 10.26
CA VAL A 210 14.86 29.37 11.30
C VAL A 210 15.40 27.98 11.64
N LEU A 211 15.68 27.16 10.63
CA LEU A 211 16.23 25.81 10.80
C LEU A 211 17.57 25.80 11.53
N ARG A 212 18.46 26.77 11.24
CA ARG A 212 19.75 26.89 11.94
C ARG A 212 19.60 27.27 13.41
N GLU A 213 18.61 28.11 13.75
CA GLU A 213 18.33 28.51 15.13
C GLU A 213 17.87 27.31 15.98
N VAL A 214 17.19 26.33 15.38
CA VAL A 214 16.79 25.08 16.03
C VAL A 214 17.81 23.95 15.87
N GLY A 215 18.98 24.21 15.27
CA GLY A 215 20.06 23.23 15.13
C GLY A 215 19.93 22.28 13.93
N VAL A 216 18.94 22.46 13.05
CA VAL A 216 18.78 21.68 11.82
C VAL A 216 19.69 22.24 10.73
N THR A 217 20.68 21.44 10.31
CA THR A 217 21.70 21.85 9.35
C THR A 217 21.61 21.09 8.03
N GLY A 218 22.01 21.77 6.94
CA GLY A 218 22.00 21.19 5.60
C GLY A 218 20.61 21.13 4.96
N LYS A 219 20.57 20.62 3.73
CA LYS A 219 19.35 20.39 2.96
C LYS A 219 19.28 18.92 2.55
N ILE A 220 18.08 18.40 2.37
CA ILE A 220 17.89 17.10 1.73
C ILE A 220 18.13 17.24 0.23
N ASN A 221 19.11 16.49 -0.28
CA ASN A 221 19.57 16.52 -1.66
C ASN A 221 19.84 15.09 -2.15
N ARG A 222 20.11 14.93 -3.45
CA ARG A 222 20.34 13.60 -4.05
C ARG A 222 21.40 12.78 -3.31
N PRO A 223 22.62 13.30 -3.01
CA PRO A 223 23.63 12.53 -2.30
C PRO A 223 23.25 12.02 -0.90
N ASN A 224 22.44 12.76 -0.14
CA ASN A 224 22.11 12.42 1.24
C ASN A 224 20.69 11.85 1.44
N ALA A 225 19.85 11.82 0.40
CA ALA A 225 18.45 11.43 0.52
C ALA A 225 18.27 10.03 1.10
N PHE A 226 19.12 9.07 0.71
CA PHE A 226 19.05 7.72 1.28
C PHE A 226 19.42 7.68 2.77
N ARG A 227 20.39 8.49 3.20
CA ARG A 227 20.72 8.68 4.62
C ARG A 227 19.54 9.29 5.39
N MET A 228 18.77 10.18 4.77
CA MET A 228 17.53 10.70 5.36
C MET A 228 16.43 9.62 5.43
N LEU A 229 16.30 8.78 4.41
CA LEU A 229 15.37 7.64 4.43
C LEU A 229 15.73 6.63 5.54
N ARG A 230 17.02 6.33 5.72
CA ARG A 230 17.50 5.54 6.85
C ARG A 230 17.16 6.18 8.19
N SER A 231 17.37 7.49 8.30
CA SER A 231 17.05 8.27 9.50
C SER A 231 15.54 8.22 9.80
N LEU A 232 14.69 8.27 8.78
CA LEU A 232 13.25 8.08 8.92
C LEU A 232 12.91 6.69 9.46
N CYS A 233 13.47 5.60 8.92
CA CYS A 233 13.24 4.25 9.45
C CYS A 233 13.64 4.14 10.94
N GLN A 234 14.76 4.75 11.32
CA GLN A 234 15.25 4.75 12.70
C GLN A 234 14.36 5.57 13.63
N VAL A 235 13.90 6.75 13.18
CA VAL A 235 12.94 7.58 13.92
C VAL A 235 11.62 6.84 14.11
N ILE A 236 11.06 6.23 13.05
CA ILE A 236 9.81 5.46 13.15
C ILE A 236 9.91 4.38 14.23
N ARG A 237 11.05 3.67 14.30
CA ARG A 237 11.30 2.69 15.37
C ARG A 237 11.42 3.33 16.75
N ALA A 238 12.08 4.48 16.86
CA ALA A 238 12.17 5.24 18.11
C ALA A 238 10.80 5.79 18.57
N LEU A 239 9.86 6.00 17.63
CA LEU A 239 8.45 6.31 17.91
C LEU A 239 7.63 5.05 18.30
N SER A 240 8.28 3.95 18.66
CA SER A 240 7.65 2.68 19.09
C SER A 240 6.85 1.93 18.00
N TYR A 241 7.15 2.19 16.72
CA TYR A 241 6.68 1.32 15.62
C TYR A 241 7.68 0.17 15.39
N SER A 242 7.18 -0.98 14.96
CA SER A 242 7.98 -2.16 14.63
C SER A 242 8.95 -1.94 13.46
N GLY A 243 8.60 -1.01 12.56
CA GLY A 243 9.37 -0.68 11.37
C GLY A 243 8.55 0.05 10.32
N LEU A 244 9.03 0.03 9.08
CA LEU A 244 8.41 0.72 7.94
C LEU A 244 8.19 -0.24 6.77
N ILE A 245 6.94 -0.37 6.31
CA ILE A 245 6.60 -1.12 5.10
C ILE A 245 6.35 -0.13 3.96
N LEU A 246 7.07 -0.27 2.86
CA LEU A 246 6.97 0.59 1.69
C LEU A 246 6.37 -0.21 0.53
N LEU A 247 5.15 0.13 0.16
CA LEU A 247 4.36 -0.50 -0.87
C LEU A 247 4.37 0.37 -2.12
N PHE A 248 4.79 -0.22 -3.23
CA PHE A 248 5.00 0.46 -4.49
C PHE A 248 4.16 -0.23 -5.57
N ASP A 249 3.11 0.45 -6.03
CA ASP A 249 2.19 -0.08 -7.05
C ASP A 249 2.45 0.50 -8.45
N GLU A 250 2.04 -0.22 -9.49
CA GLU A 250 2.15 0.21 -10.90
C GLU A 250 3.57 0.46 -11.44
N VAL A 251 4.56 -0.35 -11.05
CA VAL A 251 5.95 -0.25 -11.57
C VAL A 251 6.02 -0.42 -13.11
N ASP A 252 5.02 -1.03 -13.74
CA ASP A 252 4.93 -1.22 -15.19
C ASP A 252 4.80 0.05 -16.01
N ARG A 253 4.21 1.11 -15.46
CA ARG A 253 4.18 2.41 -16.16
C ARG A 253 5.58 2.98 -16.39
N MET A 254 6.60 2.48 -15.68
CA MET A 254 8.00 2.86 -15.87
C MET A 254 8.67 2.08 -16.99
N ALA A 255 8.25 0.83 -17.20
CA ALA A 255 8.75 -0.06 -18.24
C ALA A 255 8.31 0.36 -19.64
N SER A 256 7.15 1.00 -19.77
CA SER A 256 6.60 1.47 -21.04
C SER A 256 7.41 2.62 -21.68
N VAL A 257 8.24 3.32 -20.91
CA VAL A 257 8.99 4.50 -21.41
C VAL A 257 10.24 4.10 -22.22
N GLY A 258 10.74 2.87 -22.03
CA GLY A 258 11.88 2.32 -22.77
C GLY A 258 13.20 3.10 -22.65
N GLY A 259 14.25 2.59 -23.29
CA GLY A 259 15.52 3.29 -23.50
C GLY A 259 16.24 3.72 -22.22
N LYS A 260 16.61 5.01 -22.12
CA LYS A 260 17.39 5.55 -21.00
C LYS A 260 16.60 5.59 -19.69
N ALA A 261 15.28 5.79 -19.76
CA ALA A 261 14.42 5.85 -18.59
C ALA A 261 14.27 4.46 -17.94
N GLU A 262 14.02 3.43 -18.75
CA GLU A 262 13.95 2.02 -18.31
C GLU A 262 15.23 1.59 -17.58
N LYS A 263 16.40 1.90 -18.17
CA LYS A 263 17.70 1.59 -17.56
C LYS A 263 17.87 2.27 -16.21
N LEU A 264 17.55 3.55 -16.13
CA LEU A 264 17.76 4.36 -14.94
C LEU A 264 16.82 3.95 -13.80
N ALA A 265 15.57 3.60 -14.12
CA ALA A 265 14.62 3.01 -13.20
C ALA A 265 15.12 1.67 -12.62
N THR A 266 15.63 0.81 -13.49
CA THR A 266 16.20 -0.49 -13.11
C THR A 266 17.44 -0.34 -12.23
N ASP A 267 18.32 0.61 -12.55
CA ASP A 267 19.52 0.91 -11.77
C ASP A 267 19.15 1.40 -10.35
N THR A 268 18.14 2.28 -10.23
CA THR A 268 17.62 2.71 -8.94
C THR A 268 16.99 1.56 -8.17
N LEU A 269 16.14 0.75 -8.81
CA LEU A 269 15.51 -0.39 -8.14
C LEU A 269 16.57 -1.34 -7.57
N ARG A 270 17.64 -1.61 -8.34
CA ARG A 270 18.79 -2.38 -7.86
C ARG A 270 19.50 -1.68 -6.69
N GLU A 271 19.71 -0.37 -6.76
CA GLU A 271 20.31 0.39 -5.67
C GLU A 271 19.47 0.36 -4.38
N VAL A 272 18.15 0.54 -4.50
CA VAL A 272 17.22 0.43 -3.38
C VAL A 272 17.27 -0.97 -2.78
N ILE A 273 17.24 -2.02 -3.61
CA ILE A 273 17.37 -3.41 -3.14
C ILE A 273 18.67 -3.63 -2.36
N ASP A 274 19.79 -3.15 -2.90
CA ASP A 274 21.11 -3.34 -2.29
C ASP A 274 21.19 -2.63 -0.95
N ARG A 275 20.80 -1.35 -0.91
CA ARG A 275 20.87 -0.56 0.31
C ARG A 275 19.79 -0.93 1.33
N THR A 276 18.64 -1.48 0.91
CA THR A 276 17.64 -2.00 1.85
C THR A 276 18.26 -3.05 2.75
N ARG A 277 19.00 -4.01 2.16
CA ARG A 277 19.60 -5.12 2.91
C ARG A 277 20.67 -4.70 3.92
N GLU A 278 21.37 -3.61 3.66
CA GLU A 278 22.54 -3.19 4.45
C GLU A 278 22.25 -2.01 5.39
N ASP A 279 21.29 -1.15 5.05
CA ASP A 279 21.19 0.19 5.66
C ASP A 279 19.81 0.58 6.20
N LEU A 280 18.72 -0.16 5.94
CA LEU A 280 17.36 0.27 6.32
C LEU A 280 16.73 -0.65 7.39
N PRO A 281 17.06 -0.48 8.69
CA PRO A 281 16.64 -1.40 9.73
C PRO A 281 15.12 -1.40 9.91
N GLY A 282 14.53 -2.59 9.95
CA GLY A 282 13.09 -2.80 10.10
C GLY A 282 12.27 -2.37 8.89
N ALA A 283 12.89 -2.20 7.72
CA ALA A 283 12.20 -1.81 6.50
C ALA A 283 11.88 -3.00 5.58
N MET A 284 10.71 -2.99 4.96
CA MET A 284 10.40 -3.88 3.83
C MET A 284 9.92 -3.09 2.63
N PHE A 285 10.57 -3.30 1.49
CA PHE A 285 10.13 -2.76 0.19
C PHE A 285 9.33 -3.82 -0.56
N VAL A 286 8.15 -3.47 -1.04
CA VAL A 286 7.29 -4.37 -1.82
C VAL A 286 6.88 -3.69 -3.12
N TYR A 287 7.34 -4.24 -4.24
CA TYR A 287 7.07 -3.73 -5.58
C TYR A 287 6.05 -4.61 -6.29
N ALA A 288 4.92 -4.05 -6.70
CA ALA A 288 3.99 -4.72 -7.59
C ALA A 288 4.41 -4.50 -9.05
N VAL A 289 4.67 -5.61 -9.75
CA VAL A 289 5.17 -5.63 -11.14
C VAL A 289 4.36 -6.63 -11.97
N PRO A 290 4.25 -6.43 -13.28
CA PRO A 290 3.63 -7.41 -14.16
C PRO A 290 4.66 -8.50 -14.53
N PRO A 291 4.21 -9.68 -15.01
CA PRO A 291 5.11 -10.78 -15.38
C PRO A 291 6.14 -10.37 -16.46
N GLN A 292 5.75 -9.50 -17.40
CA GLN A 292 6.62 -9.02 -18.49
C GLN A 292 7.84 -8.26 -17.96
N PHE A 293 7.73 -7.60 -16.80
CA PHE A 293 8.88 -6.96 -16.16
C PHE A 293 9.95 -8.00 -15.78
N ILE A 294 9.53 -9.15 -15.26
CA ILE A 294 10.42 -10.24 -14.85
C ILE A 294 10.96 -11.02 -16.07
N SER A 295 10.14 -11.28 -17.08
CA SER A 295 10.53 -12.08 -18.25
C SER A 295 11.33 -11.30 -19.29
N ASP A 296 11.05 -10.00 -19.48
CA ASP A 296 11.55 -9.26 -20.64
C ASP A 296 12.52 -8.15 -20.23
N ILE A 297 12.31 -7.51 -19.07
CA ILE A 297 13.10 -6.35 -18.63
C ILE A 297 14.24 -6.77 -17.74
N VAL A 298 13.97 -7.49 -16.64
CA VAL A 298 15.00 -7.96 -15.70
C VAL A 298 16.18 -8.66 -16.41
N PRO A 299 15.99 -9.54 -17.42
CA PRO A 299 17.11 -10.19 -18.10
C PRO A 299 18.01 -9.24 -18.92
N LYS A 300 17.53 -8.06 -19.31
CA LYS A 300 18.35 -7.03 -19.98
C LYS A 300 19.35 -6.37 -19.01
N TYR A 301 19.13 -6.48 -17.70
CA TYR A 301 19.93 -5.82 -16.66
C TYR A 301 20.51 -6.84 -15.67
N PRO A 302 21.71 -7.39 -15.96
CA PRO A 302 22.30 -8.48 -15.17
C PRO A 302 22.43 -8.19 -13.67
N ALA A 303 22.70 -6.94 -13.29
CA ALA A 303 22.85 -6.55 -11.89
C ALA A 303 21.53 -6.64 -11.11
N LEU A 304 20.40 -6.25 -11.72
CA LEU A 304 19.08 -6.43 -11.12
C LEU A 304 18.70 -7.93 -11.13
N GLN A 305 18.97 -8.63 -12.24
CA GLN A 305 18.66 -10.05 -12.36
C GLN A 305 19.30 -10.90 -11.26
N GLN A 306 20.56 -10.62 -10.89
CA GLN A 306 21.24 -11.32 -9.79
C GLN A 306 20.57 -11.14 -8.43
N ARG A 307 19.85 -10.04 -8.23
CA ARG A 307 19.11 -9.80 -6.97
C ARG A 307 17.76 -10.50 -6.97
N VAL A 308 17.03 -10.40 -8.09
CA VAL A 308 15.64 -10.83 -8.24
C VAL A 308 15.52 -12.34 -8.50
N ARG A 309 16.48 -12.93 -9.23
CA ARG A 309 16.42 -14.34 -9.61
C ARG A 309 16.74 -15.22 -8.39
N ALA A 310 15.70 -15.85 -7.84
CA ALA A 310 15.84 -16.91 -6.84
C ALA A 310 15.30 -18.24 -7.39
N PRO A 311 15.84 -19.38 -6.94
CA PRO A 311 15.24 -20.67 -7.25
C PRO A 311 13.86 -20.77 -6.58
N GLY A 312 12.84 -21.08 -7.38
CA GLY A 312 11.46 -21.25 -6.92
C GLY A 312 10.75 -19.94 -6.52
N ARG A 313 9.49 -20.08 -6.14
CA ARG A 313 8.60 -18.98 -5.76
C ARG A 313 8.54 -18.79 -4.25
N PHE A 314 8.18 -17.58 -3.81
CA PHE A 314 7.87 -17.31 -2.42
C PHE A 314 6.73 -18.22 -1.97
N SER A 315 6.91 -18.82 -0.81
CA SER A 315 5.97 -19.70 -0.14
C SER A 315 6.43 -19.88 1.30
N ARG A 316 5.64 -20.55 2.14
CA ARG A 316 6.07 -20.87 3.50
C ARG A 316 7.40 -21.65 3.55
N VAL A 317 7.62 -22.56 2.61
CA VAL A 317 8.84 -23.37 2.51
C VAL A 317 10.03 -22.56 1.96
N ASN A 318 9.77 -21.69 1.00
CA ASN A 318 10.79 -20.86 0.34
C ASN A 318 10.53 -19.36 0.57
N HIS A 319 10.44 -18.97 1.85
CA HIS A 319 10.15 -17.59 2.23
C HIS A 319 11.28 -16.62 1.85
N PHE A 320 12.47 -17.12 1.55
CA PHE A 320 13.61 -16.31 1.10
C PHE A 320 13.44 -15.76 -0.32
N SER A 321 12.64 -16.40 -1.19
CA SER A 321 12.46 -15.93 -2.56
C SER A 321 11.88 -14.51 -2.56
N PRO A 322 12.44 -13.58 -3.36
CA PRO A 322 11.91 -12.22 -3.44
C PRO A 322 10.61 -12.18 -4.27
N LEU A 323 10.30 -13.22 -5.05
CA LEU A 323 9.18 -13.23 -5.98
C LEU A 323 7.93 -13.85 -5.36
N ILE A 324 6.91 -13.03 -5.12
CA ILE A 324 5.55 -13.43 -4.74
C ILE A 324 4.72 -13.48 -6.02
N SER A 325 4.22 -14.64 -6.43
CA SER A 325 3.38 -14.79 -7.64
C SER A 325 1.91 -14.86 -7.25
N LEU A 326 1.08 -14.03 -7.87
CA LEU A 326 -0.38 -14.01 -7.70
C LEU A 326 -1.13 -14.96 -8.64
N ASP A 327 -0.39 -15.71 -9.46
CA ASP A 327 -0.92 -16.79 -10.30
C ASP A 327 -0.92 -18.14 -9.55
N HIS A 328 -0.34 -18.17 -8.35
CA HIS A 328 -0.18 -19.36 -7.53
C HIS A 328 -0.77 -19.11 -6.13
N LEU A 329 -2.07 -18.84 -6.11
CA LEU A 329 -2.86 -18.64 -4.91
C LEU A 329 -3.28 -19.99 -4.28
N ASP A 330 -3.85 -19.91 -3.08
CA ASP A 330 -4.36 -21.04 -2.30
C ASP A 330 -5.57 -21.71 -2.96
N LEU A 331 -6.29 -20.96 -3.80
CA LEU A 331 -7.49 -21.39 -4.50
C LEU A 331 -7.23 -21.42 -6.00
N SER A 332 -7.94 -22.30 -6.70
CA SER A 332 -8.05 -22.22 -8.15
C SER A 332 -8.75 -20.92 -8.54
N GLU A 333 -8.62 -20.49 -9.79
CA GLU A 333 -9.22 -19.25 -10.26
C GLU A 333 -10.75 -19.25 -10.14
N ASP A 334 -11.39 -20.39 -10.43
CA ASP A 334 -12.83 -20.59 -10.31
C ASP A 334 -13.26 -20.51 -8.83
N ASP A 335 -12.57 -21.23 -7.95
CA ASP A 335 -12.87 -21.23 -6.51
C ASP A 335 -12.62 -19.85 -5.88
N LEU A 336 -11.62 -19.11 -6.39
CA LEU A 336 -11.32 -17.76 -5.94
C LEU A 336 -12.49 -16.81 -6.25
N MET A 337 -12.96 -16.78 -7.51
CA MET A 337 -14.09 -15.92 -7.89
C MET A 337 -15.36 -16.29 -7.13
N LEU A 338 -15.65 -17.57 -6.99
CA LEU A 338 -16.80 -18.03 -6.21
C LEU A 338 -16.70 -17.58 -4.75
N ALA A 339 -15.55 -17.78 -4.11
CA ALA A 339 -15.33 -17.35 -2.73
C ALA A 339 -15.42 -15.83 -2.55
N ILE A 340 -15.01 -15.04 -3.54
CA ILE A 340 -15.26 -13.59 -3.54
C ILE A 340 -16.76 -13.31 -3.59
N GLY A 341 -17.49 -13.94 -4.53
CA GLY A 341 -18.93 -13.78 -4.68
C GLY A 341 -19.69 -14.09 -3.39
N GLU A 342 -19.39 -15.22 -2.74
CA GLU A 342 -19.96 -15.60 -1.44
C GLU A 342 -19.74 -14.55 -0.35
N LYS A 343 -18.59 -13.86 -0.35
CA LYS A 343 -18.29 -12.80 0.61
C LYS A 343 -18.97 -11.48 0.27
N LEU A 344 -19.23 -11.20 -1.00
CA LEU A 344 -19.84 -9.94 -1.44
C LEU A 344 -21.35 -9.89 -1.13
N VAL A 345 -22.06 -11.00 -1.15
CA VAL A 345 -23.51 -11.05 -0.82
C VAL A 345 -23.82 -10.44 0.56
N PRO A 346 -23.26 -10.91 1.69
CA PRO A 346 -23.56 -10.33 3.00
C PRO A 346 -23.07 -8.88 3.16
N ILE A 347 -22.00 -8.48 2.44
CA ILE A 347 -21.56 -7.08 2.41
C ILE A 347 -22.61 -6.21 1.72
N TYR A 348 -23.17 -6.68 0.60
CA TYR A 348 -24.24 -6.01 -0.12
C TYR A 348 -25.50 -5.88 0.73
N GLU A 349 -25.93 -6.97 1.38
CA GLU A 349 -27.06 -6.98 2.32
C GLU A 349 -26.89 -5.93 3.42
N THR A 350 -25.70 -5.84 4.02
CA THR A 350 -25.38 -4.85 5.05
C THR A 350 -25.38 -3.42 4.50
N ALA A 351 -24.87 -3.22 3.28
CA ALA A 351 -24.81 -1.91 2.64
C ALA A 351 -26.21 -1.33 2.34
N PHE A 352 -27.12 -2.17 1.85
CA PHE A 352 -28.44 -1.74 1.36
C PHE A 352 -29.61 -2.11 2.28
N ASP A 353 -29.34 -2.80 3.41
CA ASP A 353 -30.37 -3.23 4.36
C ASP A 353 -31.44 -4.09 3.68
N THR A 354 -30.96 -5.11 2.97
CA THR A 354 -31.76 -6.08 2.21
C THR A 354 -31.41 -7.49 2.61
N GLN A 355 -32.24 -8.45 2.19
CA GLN A 355 -31.94 -9.88 2.24
C GLN A 355 -32.10 -10.43 0.83
N LEU A 356 -31.06 -11.08 0.33
CA LEU A 356 -31.07 -11.74 -0.97
C LEU A 356 -31.19 -13.26 -0.78
N ASP A 357 -31.66 -13.98 -1.79
CA ASP A 357 -31.62 -15.43 -1.79
C ASP A 357 -30.19 -15.90 -2.07
N HIS A 358 -29.48 -16.32 -1.02
CA HIS A 358 -28.09 -16.79 -1.11
C HIS A 358 -27.94 -17.96 -2.10
N ALA A 359 -28.93 -18.85 -2.24
CA ALA A 359 -28.84 -19.96 -3.19
C ALA A 359 -28.90 -19.46 -4.64
N VAL A 360 -29.77 -18.48 -4.92
CA VAL A 360 -29.84 -17.82 -6.23
C VAL A 360 -28.55 -17.06 -6.51
N GLN A 361 -28.07 -16.25 -5.57
CA GLN A 361 -26.87 -15.44 -5.78
C GLN A 361 -25.58 -16.27 -5.90
N THR A 362 -25.46 -17.38 -5.17
CA THR A 362 -24.37 -18.35 -5.37
C THR A 362 -24.42 -18.96 -6.77
N ALA A 363 -25.61 -19.34 -7.26
CA ALA A 363 -25.76 -19.85 -8.63
C ALA A 363 -25.36 -18.80 -9.68
N ASN A 364 -25.77 -17.53 -9.49
CA ASN A 364 -25.38 -16.42 -10.36
C ASN A 364 -23.87 -16.18 -10.35
N ALA A 365 -23.22 -16.26 -9.19
CA ALA A 365 -21.77 -16.14 -9.07
C ALA A 365 -21.04 -17.23 -9.87
N VAL A 366 -21.49 -18.49 -9.78
CA VAL A 366 -20.92 -19.60 -10.56
C VAL A 366 -21.04 -19.34 -12.06
N ILE A 367 -22.21 -18.91 -12.53
CA ILE A 367 -22.46 -18.65 -13.96
C ILE A 367 -21.61 -17.48 -14.45
N LEU A 368 -21.56 -16.37 -13.73
CA LEU A 368 -20.72 -15.22 -14.08
C LEU A 368 -19.23 -15.54 -14.06
N ALA A 369 -18.76 -16.32 -13.08
CA ALA A 369 -17.36 -16.73 -13.01
C ALA A 369 -16.95 -17.59 -14.22
N ASN A 370 -17.78 -18.57 -14.60
CA ASN A 370 -17.55 -19.41 -15.78
C ASN A 370 -17.51 -18.58 -17.06
N VAL A 371 -18.49 -17.68 -17.26
CA VAL A 371 -18.55 -16.87 -18.47
C VAL A 371 -17.43 -15.83 -18.51
N ALA A 372 -17.05 -15.22 -17.38
CA ALA A 372 -15.96 -14.25 -17.32
C ALA A 372 -14.61 -14.86 -17.76
N ARG A 373 -14.37 -16.14 -17.42
CA ARG A 373 -13.18 -16.89 -17.86
C ARG A 373 -13.19 -17.15 -19.36
N ASP A 374 -14.34 -17.53 -19.91
CA ASP A 374 -14.44 -17.97 -21.31
C ASP A 374 -14.45 -16.80 -22.30
N VAL A 375 -14.81 -15.59 -21.84
CA VAL A 375 -15.11 -14.44 -22.70
C VAL A 375 -13.88 -13.57 -23.03
N PHE A 376 -12.78 -13.54 -22.25
CA PHE A 376 -11.61 -12.70 -22.57
C PHE A 376 -10.24 -13.25 -22.12
N LEU A 377 -9.22 -13.11 -22.99
CA LEU A 377 -7.81 -13.42 -22.71
C LEU A 377 -6.98 -12.20 -22.26
N ASP A 378 -7.40 -10.97 -22.61
CA ASP A 378 -6.59 -9.75 -22.43
C ASP A 378 -7.02 -8.86 -21.23
N ILE A 379 -8.20 -9.08 -20.66
CA ILE A 379 -8.72 -8.34 -19.48
C ILE A 379 -8.74 -9.30 -18.29
N SER A 380 -8.41 -8.82 -17.09
CA SER A 380 -8.56 -9.62 -15.88
C SER A 380 -10.01 -10.02 -15.64
N HIS A 381 -10.30 -11.31 -15.86
CA HIS A 381 -11.58 -11.93 -15.56
C HIS A 381 -12.00 -11.70 -14.10
N ARG A 382 -11.06 -11.51 -13.14
CA ARG A 382 -11.37 -11.23 -11.73
C ARG A 382 -12.05 -9.87 -11.57
N ARG A 383 -11.45 -8.81 -12.12
CA ARG A 383 -12.01 -7.45 -12.09
C ARG A 383 -13.37 -7.40 -12.77
N LEU A 384 -13.47 -8.06 -13.92
CA LEU A 384 -14.70 -8.12 -14.70
C LEU A 384 -15.81 -8.88 -13.95
N PHE A 385 -15.49 -10.03 -13.35
CA PHE A 385 -16.40 -10.80 -12.51
C PHE A 385 -16.93 -9.97 -11.34
N VAL A 386 -16.04 -9.38 -10.54
CA VAL A 386 -16.44 -8.62 -9.34
C VAL A 386 -17.37 -7.47 -9.70
N LYS A 387 -17.03 -6.69 -10.72
CA LYS A 387 -17.87 -5.58 -11.18
C LYS A 387 -19.24 -6.07 -11.64
N SER A 388 -19.25 -7.12 -12.47
CA SER A 388 -20.49 -7.68 -13.04
C SER A 388 -21.38 -8.29 -11.97
N PHE A 389 -20.80 -8.98 -11.00
CA PHE A 389 -21.54 -9.59 -9.90
C PHE A 389 -22.16 -8.54 -8.98
N VAL A 390 -21.43 -7.48 -8.62
CA VAL A 390 -22.00 -6.38 -7.82
C VAL A 390 -23.15 -5.66 -8.54
N VAL A 391 -23.00 -5.43 -9.84
CA VAL A 391 -24.07 -4.84 -10.66
C VAL A 391 -25.28 -5.77 -10.72
N GLU A 392 -25.06 -7.08 -10.82
CA GLU A 392 -26.12 -8.07 -10.82
C GLU A 392 -26.85 -8.14 -9.48
N LEU A 393 -26.14 -8.09 -8.34
CA LEU A 393 -26.78 -7.97 -7.02
C LEU A 393 -27.67 -6.72 -6.94
N ALA A 394 -27.22 -5.59 -7.49
CA ALA A 394 -28.02 -4.37 -7.54
C ALA A 394 -29.26 -4.48 -8.44
N ARG A 395 -29.16 -5.21 -9.55
CA ARG A 395 -30.30 -5.48 -10.42
C ARG A 395 -31.32 -6.37 -9.70
N GLN A 396 -30.88 -7.47 -9.11
CA GLN A 396 -31.77 -8.41 -8.40
C GLN A 396 -32.35 -7.84 -7.11
N HIS A 397 -31.69 -6.86 -6.49
CA HIS A 397 -32.27 -6.09 -5.39
C HIS A 397 -33.48 -5.25 -5.83
N LEU A 398 -33.47 -4.71 -7.05
CA LEU A 398 -34.53 -3.84 -7.58
C LEU A 398 -35.63 -4.62 -8.34
N GLU A 399 -35.26 -5.77 -8.92
CA GLU A 399 -36.11 -6.63 -9.73
C GLU A 399 -36.43 -7.94 -8.98
N GLU A 400 -37.04 -8.91 -9.66
CA GLU A 400 -37.28 -10.24 -9.09
C GLU A 400 -36.01 -11.10 -9.15
N GLU A 401 -35.61 -11.69 -8.03
CA GLU A 401 -34.46 -12.59 -7.96
C GLU A 401 -34.68 -13.85 -8.82
N HIS A 402 -33.69 -14.20 -9.64
CA HIS A 402 -33.70 -15.41 -10.43
C HIS A 402 -32.28 -15.85 -10.76
N THR A 403 -32.13 -17.14 -11.07
CA THR A 403 -30.87 -17.65 -11.60
C THR A 403 -30.72 -17.21 -13.05
N ILE A 404 -29.69 -16.42 -13.34
CA ILE A 404 -29.40 -15.94 -14.69
C ILE A 404 -29.01 -17.09 -15.61
N THR A 405 -29.24 -16.94 -16.90
CA THR A 405 -28.76 -17.83 -17.95
C THR A 405 -27.34 -17.46 -18.38
N GLU A 406 -26.63 -18.37 -19.04
CA GLU A 406 -25.31 -18.06 -19.64
C GLU A 406 -25.39 -16.91 -20.66
N GLY A 407 -26.51 -16.81 -21.40
CA GLY A 407 -26.73 -15.73 -22.36
C GLY A 407 -26.87 -14.35 -21.69
N GLU A 408 -27.57 -14.29 -20.56
CA GLU A 408 -27.68 -13.06 -19.75
C GLU A 408 -26.33 -12.70 -19.13
N ALA A 409 -25.59 -13.67 -18.59
CA ALA A 409 -24.24 -13.45 -18.07
C ALA A 409 -23.30 -12.88 -19.15
N GLN A 410 -23.34 -13.42 -20.37
CA GLN A 410 -22.56 -12.88 -21.50
C GLN A 410 -22.94 -11.43 -21.84
N ALA A 411 -24.23 -11.08 -21.79
CA ALA A 411 -24.70 -9.73 -22.05
C ALA A 411 -24.23 -8.75 -20.97
N ILE A 412 -24.33 -9.13 -19.68
CA ILE A 412 -23.85 -8.34 -18.54
C ILE A 412 -22.34 -8.07 -18.70
N LEU A 413 -21.55 -9.11 -18.92
CA LEU A 413 -20.09 -9.01 -19.03
C LEU A 413 -19.67 -8.11 -20.21
N ARG A 414 -20.31 -8.25 -21.37
CA ARG A 414 -20.05 -7.38 -22.54
C ARG A 414 -20.31 -5.91 -22.24
N GLY A 415 -21.42 -5.59 -21.58
CA GLY A 415 -21.73 -4.20 -21.21
C GLY A 415 -20.69 -3.59 -20.25
N GLN A 416 -20.11 -4.41 -19.36
CA GLN A 416 -19.03 -3.96 -18.47
C GLN A 416 -17.71 -3.75 -19.19
N ILE A 417 -17.39 -4.58 -20.18
CA ILE A 417 -16.19 -4.43 -21.02
C ILE A 417 -16.23 -3.11 -21.79
N ASP A 418 -17.34 -2.78 -22.44
CA ASP A 418 -17.48 -1.51 -23.17
C ASP A 418 -17.26 -0.30 -22.25
N THR A 419 -17.69 -0.41 -20.99
CA THR A 419 -17.49 0.63 -19.97
C THR A 419 -16.03 0.72 -19.51
N LEU A 420 -15.35 -0.41 -19.34
CA LEU A 420 -13.94 -0.46 -18.93
C LEU A 420 -13.02 0.03 -20.06
N MET A 421 -13.28 -0.38 -21.31
CA MET A 421 -12.52 0.02 -22.49
C MET A 421 -12.82 1.47 -22.92
N GLY A 422 -14.05 1.96 -22.71
CA GLY A 422 -14.45 3.32 -23.06
C GLY A 422 -13.89 4.43 -22.16
N GLY A 423 -13.37 4.09 -20.99
CA GLY A 423 -12.66 5.00 -20.08
C GLY A 423 -11.14 4.97 -20.22
N GLU A 424 -10.59 4.01 -20.96
CA GLU A 424 -9.17 3.78 -21.14
C GLU A 424 -8.77 4.18 -22.57
N THR A 425 -8.14 5.35 -22.74
CA THR A 425 -7.30 5.54 -23.94
C THR A 425 -6.21 4.49 -23.89
N ALA A 426 -6.27 3.52 -24.81
CA ALA A 426 -5.27 2.47 -24.96
C ALA A 426 -3.85 3.09 -24.97
N PRO A 427 -2.92 2.64 -24.11
CA PRO A 427 -1.54 3.05 -24.19
C PRO A 427 -0.91 2.29 -25.36
N TYR A 428 -0.81 2.95 -26.51
CA TYR A 428 0.22 2.63 -27.50
C TYR A 428 1.49 3.40 -27.18
#